data_AF-A0A4U6JM14-F1
#
_entry.id   AF-A0A4U6JM14-F1
#
_cell.length_a   1.000
_cell.length_b   1.000
_cell.length_c   1.000
_cell.angle_alpha   90.00
_cell.angle_beta   90.00
_cell.angle_gamma   90.00
#
_symmetry.space_group_name_H-M   'P 1'
#
loop_
_entity.id
_entity.type
_entity.pdbx_description
1 polymer ?
#
loop_
_entity_poly.entity_id
_entity_poly.type
_entity_poly.pdbx_seq_one_letter_code
_entity_poly.pdbx_strand_id
1 'polypeptide(L)' 'VALETTLAPEELLNHTQRIELQQGRVRKAERWGPRTLDLDIMLFGDEVINTERLTVPHYDMKNRGFMLWPLY' A
#
# COMPACT_ATOMS: atom_id res chain seq x y z
N VAL A 1 -4.40 -7.73 5.47
CA VAL A 1 -4.52 -7.47 6.93
C VAL A 1 -5.46 -6.29 7.13
N ALA A 2 -6.27 -6.32 8.20
CA ALA A 2 -7.04 -5.16 8.65
C ALA A 2 -6.31 -4.51 9.84
N LEU A 3 -6.26 -3.18 9.87
CA LEU A 3 -5.55 -2.41 10.89
C LEU A 3 -6.41 -1.22 11.29
N GLU A 4 -6.83 -1.16 12.55
CA GLU A 4 -7.43 0.04 13.12
C GLU A 4 -6.31 1.03 13.46
N THR A 5 -6.49 2.30 13.10
CA THR A 5 -5.47 3.32 13.31
C THR A 5 -6.09 4.70 13.50
N THR A 6 -5.40 5.55 14.26
CA THR A 6 -5.69 6.98 14.40
C THR A 6 -4.72 7.84 13.58
N LEU A 7 -3.78 7.22 12.86
CA LEU A 7 -2.85 7.92 11.98
C LEU A 7 -3.59 8.46 10.76
N ALA A 8 -3.18 9.65 10.30
CA ALA A 8 -3.57 10.13 8.98
C ALA A 8 -3.04 9.19 7.87
N PRO A 9 -3.69 9.13 6.69
CA PRO A 9 -3.30 8.22 5.61
C PRO A 9 -1.84 8.36 5.17
N GLU A 10 -1.34 9.59 5.06
CA GLU A 10 0.06 9.85 4.70
C GLU A 10 1.06 9.44 5.78
N GLU A 11 0.67 9.52 7.06
CA GLU A 11 1.51 9.02 8.15
C GLU A 11 1.55 7.49 8.14
N LEU A 12 0.41 6.82 7.92
CA LEU A 12 0.39 5.37 7.71
C LEU A 12 1.29 4.97 6.53
N LEU A 13 1.24 5.71 5.42
CA LEU A 13 2.12 5.49 4.26
C LEU A 13 3.61 5.66 4.62
N ASN A 14 3.97 6.67 5.42
CA ASN A 14 5.33 6.84 5.89
C ASN A 14 5.80 5.61 6.69
N HIS A 15 4.93 5.08 7.56
CA HIS A 15 5.22 3.89 8.36
C HIS A 15 5.36 2.62 7.52
N THR A 16 4.48 2.37 6.54
CA THR A 16 4.56 1.19 5.68
C THR A 16 5.82 1.22 4.81
N GLN A 17 6.13 2.37 4.19
CA GLN A 17 7.35 2.54 3.41
C GLN A 17 8.62 2.36 4.26
N ARG A 18 8.61 2.84 5.51
CA ARG A 18 9.73 2.62 6.44
C ARG A 18 9.94 1.15 6.74
N ILE A 19 8.87 0.37 6.94
CA ILE A 19 8.97 -1.08 7.18
C ILE A 19 9.58 -1.79 5.98
N GLU A 20 9.16 -1.45 4.76
CA GLU A 20 9.74 -2.02 3.55
C GLU A 20 11.25 -1.74 3.43
N LEU A 21 11.67 -0.51 3.71
CA LEU A 21 13.10 -0.14 3.72
C LEU A 21 13.87 -0.92 4.78
N GLN A 22 13.31 -1.09 5.98
CA GLN A 22 13.90 -1.90 7.05
C GLN A 22 14.00 -3.39 6.67
N GLN A 23 13.11 -3.87 5.79
CA GLN A 23 13.17 -5.22 5.22
C GLN A 23 13.94 -5.29 3.88
N GLY A 24 14.77 -4.29 3.59
CA GLY A 24 15.70 -4.33 2.47
C GLY A 24 15.08 -4.06 1.11
N ARG A 25 13.92 -3.37 1.04
CA ARG A 25 13.36 -2.94 -0.25
C ARG A 25 14.34 -1.98 -0.93
N VAL A 26 14.83 -2.35 -2.11
CA VAL A 26 15.67 -1.50 -2.97
C VAL A 26 14.85 -1.06 -4.17
N ARG A 27 14.71 0.25 -4.40
CA ARG A 27 14.02 0.78 -5.58
C ARG A 27 14.92 0.61 -6.80
N LYS A 28 14.50 -0.24 -7.74
CA LYS A 28 15.15 -0.48 -9.04
C LYS A 28 14.46 0.31 -10.14
N ALA A 29 15.15 0.53 -11.26
CA ALA A 29 14.59 1.22 -12.42
C ALA A 29 13.50 0.40 -13.16
N GLU A 30 13.51 -0.93 -13.01
CA GLU A 30 12.53 -1.82 -13.62
C GLU A 30 11.16 -1.71 -12.95
N ARG A 31 10.13 -1.43 -13.75
CA ARG A 31 8.74 -1.41 -13.30
C ARG A 31 8.27 -2.86 -13.05
N TRP A 32 7.69 -3.10 -11.87
CA TRP A 32 7.20 -4.42 -11.42
C TRP A 32 8.27 -5.51 -11.24
N GLY A 33 9.53 -5.11 -11.04
CA GLY A 33 10.59 -6.04 -10.65
C GLY A 33 10.34 -6.70 -9.29
N PRO A 34 11.10 -7.77 -8.97
CA PRO A 34 11.01 -8.44 -7.68
C PRO A 34 11.40 -7.49 -6.55
N ARG A 35 10.67 -7.58 -5.43
CA ARG A 35 10.84 -6.77 -4.23
C ARG A 35 10.75 -7.64 -2.97
N THR A 36 11.48 -7.26 -1.93
CA THR A 36 11.55 -8.03 -0.67
C THR A 36 10.24 -8.01 0.10
N LEU A 37 9.64 -6.82 0.22
CA LEU A 37 8.33 -6.59 0.81
C LEU A 37 7.62 -5.48 0.03
N ASP A 38 6.29 -5.58 -0.03
CA ASP A 38 5.41 -4.55 -0.55
C ASP A 38 4.16 -4.42 0.31
N LEU A 39 3.89 -3.20 0.76
CA LEU A 39 2.77 -2.84 1.62
C LEU A 39 1.91 -1.77 0.94
N ASP A 40 0.87 -2.22 0.25
CA ASP A 40 -0.11 -1.35 -0.39
C ASP A 40 -1.27 -1.03 0.55
N ILE A 41 -1.62 0.25 0.67
CA ILE A 41 -2.86 0.69 1.33
C ILE A 41 -4.01 0.46 0.33
N MET A 42 -4.75 -0.63 0.51
CA MET A 42 -5.89 -0.97 -0.38
C MET A 42 -7.09 -0.07 -0.15
N LEU A 43 -7.45 0.12 1.12
CA LEU A 43 -8.60 0.90 1.59
C LEU A 43 -8.17 1.68 2.84
N PHE A 44 -8.81 2.82 3.09
CA PHE A 44 -8.66 3.59 4.32
C PHE A 44 -10.06 4.01 4.79
N GLY A 45 -10.70 3.17 5.60
CA GLY A 45 -12.13 3.29 5.87
C GLY A 45 -12.93 3.38 4.55
N ASP A 46 -13.85 4.33 4.50
CA ASP A 46 -14.65 4.67 3.32
C ASP A 46 -14.10 5.89 2.54
N GLU A 47 -12.87 6.32 2.83
CA GLU A 47 -12.30 7.53 2.24
C GLU A 47 -11.85 7.33 0.78
N VAL A 48 -11.96 8.42 0.01
CA VAL A 48 -11.37 8.55 -1.33
C VAL A 48 -10.24 9.57 -1.25
N ILE A 49 -9.01 9.10 -1.46
CA ILE A 49 -7.80 9.91 -1.31
C ILE A 49 -7.12 10.00 -2.67
N ASN A 50 -6.94 11.24 -3.15
CA ASN A 50 -6.26 11.53 -4.41
C ASN A 50 -5.22 12.62 -4.18
N THR A 51 -4.03 12.21 -3.77
CA THR A 51 -2.87 13.09 -3.59
C THR A 51 -1.76 12.65 -4.54
N GLU A 52 -0.69 13.44 -4.63
CA GLU A 52 0.51 13.06 -5.40
C GLU A 52 1.18 11.79 -4.87
N ARG A 53 1.10 11.53 -3.55
CA ARG A 53 1.78 10.41 -2.89
C ARG A 53 0.92 9.17 -2.71
N LEU A 54 -0.40 9.33 -2.67
CA LEU A 54 -1.33 8.27 -2.27
C LEU A 54 -2.65 8.34 -3.04
N THR A 55 -3.03 7.19 -3.60
CA THR A 55 -4.33 6.95 -4.26
C THR A 55 -5.05 5.81 -3.55
N VAL A 56 -6.19 6.10 -2.94
CA VAL A 56 -7.05 5.13 -2.23
C VAL A 56 -8.49 5.33 -2.70
N PRO A 57 -9.25 4.26 -3.04
CA PRO A 57 -8.85 2.84 -3.06
C PRO A 57 -7.68 2.56 -4.00
N HIS A 58 -6.85 1.55 -3.68
CA HIS A 58 -5.70 1.21 -4.52
C HIS A 58 -6.17 0.98 -5.97
N TYR A 59 -5.60 1.75 -6.90
CA TYR A 59 -6.12 1.98 -8.25
C TYR A 59 -6.46 0.72 -9.05
N ASP A 60 -5.74 -0.38 -8.80
CA ASP A 60 -5.87 -1.63 -9.54
C ASP A 60 -6.32 -2.81 -8.66
N MET A 61 -6.75 -2.57 -7.42
CA MET A 61 -7.11 -3.67 -6.51
C MET A 61 -8.29 -4.50 -7.05
N LYS A 62 -9.24 -3.85 -7.73
CA LYS A 62 -10.43 -4.50 -8.30
C LYS A 62 -10.11 -5.47 -9.45
N ASN A 63 -8.92 -5.35 -10.05
CA ASN A 63 -8.48 -6.23 -11.14
C ASN A 63 -7.47 -7.28 -10.66
N ARG A 64 -7.08 -7.27 -9.37
CA ARG A 64 -6.03 -8.12 -8.82
C ARG A 64 -6.61 -9.14 -7.84
N GLY A 65 -6.79 -10.37 -8.30
CA GLY A 65 -7.28 -11.47 -7.46
C GLY A 65 -6.42 -11.69 -6.21
N PHE A 66 -5.10 -11.52 -6.29
CA PHE A 66 -4.21 -11.64 -5.12
C PHE A 66 -4.37 -10.52 -4.08
N MET A 67 -5.11 -9.44 -4.40
CA MET A 67 -5.52 -8.42 -3.43
C MET A 67 -6.93 -8.70 -2.89
N LEU A 68 -7.86 -9.11 -3.77
CA LEU A 68 -9.27 -9.32 -3.39
C LEU A 68 -9.51 -10.62 -2.63
N TRP A 69 -8.89 -11.74 -3.04
CA TRP A 69 -9.10 -13.02 -2.36
C TRP A 69 -8.64 -13.01 -0.91
N PRO A 70 -7.50 -12.39 -0.53
CA PRO A 70 -7.13 -12.26 0.88
C PRO A 70 -7.92 -11.18 1.66
N LEU A 71 -8.69 -10.35 0.97
CA LEU A 71 -9.52 -9.31 1.59
C LEU A 71 -10.89 -9.85 1.99
N TYR A 72 -11.41 -10.83 1.24
CA TYR A 72 -12.66 -11.56 1.52
C TYR A 72 -12.43 -12.66 2.57
#